data_AF-A0A2V6XQJ9-F1
#
_entry.id   AF-A0A2V6XQJ9-F1
#
_cell.length_a   1.000
_cell.length_b   1.000
_cell.length_c   1.000
_cell.angle_alpha   90.00
_cell.angle_beta   90.00
_cell.angle_gamma   90.00
#
_symmetry.space_group_name_H-M   'P 1'
#
loop_
_entity.id
_entity.type
_entity.pdbx_description
1 polymer ?
#
loop_
_entity_poly.entity_id
_entity_poly.type
_entity_poly.pdbx_seq_one_letter_code
_entity_poly.pdbx_strand_id
1 'polypeptide(L)'
;MSGRPRAFGVAAVLLVAVGLGAYGMRAVLKVSEMRREMDTMERDLVTLRARTDELTRTVERLRNDPAYIEKLAREDLGYVREGETVLKFPSQTNK
;
A
#
# COMPACT_ATOMS: atom_id res chain seq x y z
N MET A 1 55.21 -33.92 -25.66
CA MET A 1 54.09 -32.93 -25.68
C MET A 1 52.78 -33.68 -25.41
N SER A 2 52.38 -33.88 -24.15
CA SER A 2 51.18 -34.71 -23.82
C SER A 2 50.47 -34.32 -22.51
N GLY A 3 50.49 -33.03 -22.12
CA GLY A 3 49.86 -32.53 -20.89
C GLY A 3 48.54 -31.75 -21.07
N ARG A 4 48.08 -31.52 -22.30
CA ARG A 4 47.04 -30.51 -22.59
C ARG A 4 45.57 -30.94 -22.38
N PRO A 5 45.12 -32.21 -22.57
CA PRO A 5 43.68 -32.51 -22.56
C PRO A 5 43.04 -32.42 -21.16
N ARG A 6 43.82 -32.68 -20.10
CA ARG A 6 43.34 -32.55 -18.70
C ARG A 6 43.08 -31.10 -18.30
N ALA A 7 43.92 -30.17 -18.76
CA ALA A 7 43.75 -28.74 -18.50
C ALA A 7 42.47 -28.19 -19.16
N PHE A 8 42.16 -28.63 -20.39
CA PHE A 8 40.91 -28.26 -21.06
C PHE A 8 39.66 -28.80 -20.33
N GLY A 9 39.72 -30.03 -19.82
CA GLY A 9 38.63 -30.60 -19.02
C GLY A 9 38.38 -29.81 -17.73
N VAL A 10 39.43 -29.45 -17.00
CA VAL A 10 39.33 -28.63 -15.77
C VAL A 10 38.77 -27.24 -16.08
N ALA A 11 39.23 -26.59 -17.15
CA ALA A 11 38.73 -25.29 -17.56
C ALA A 11 37.24 -25.32 -17.93
N ALA A 12 36.79 -26.37 -18.63
CA ALA A 12 35.38 -26.55 -18.98
C ALA A 12 34.50 -26.74 -17.73
N VAL A 13 34.94 -27.54 -16.76
CA VAL A 13 34.20 -27.73 -15.49
C VAL A 13 34.12 -26.43 -14.70
N LEU A 14 35.20 -25.65 -14.63
CA LEU A 14 35.20 -24.35 -13.96
C LEU A 14 34.25 -23.36 -14.64
N LEU A 15 34.21 -23.32 -15.97
CA LEU A 15 33.26 -22.48 -16.72
C LEU A 15 31.81 -22.86 -16.42
N VAL A 16 31.50 -24.16 -16.39
CA VAL A 16 30.16 -24.64 -16.03
C VAL A 16 29.81 -24.27 -14.58
N ALA A 17 30.73 -24.45 -13.64
CA ALA A 17 30.52 -24.10 -12.24
C ALA A 17 30.26 -22.60 -12.04
N VAL A 18 31.01 -21.74 -12.74
CA VAL A 18 30.79 -20.28 -12.73
C VAL A 18 29.44 -19.93 -13.35
N GLY A 19 29.09 -20.56 -14.48
CA GLY A 19 27.79 -20.35 -15.12
C GLY A 19 26.61 -20.72 -14.21
N LEU A 20 26.69 -21.87 -13.55
CA LEU A 20 25.67 -22.33 -12.59
C LEU A 20 25.61 -21.43 -11.34
N GLY A 21 26.75 -21.00 -10.82
CA GLY A 21 26.81 -20.08 -9.68
C GLY A 21 26.19 -18.72 -10.00
N ALA A 22 26.50 -18.15 -11.18
CA ALA A 22 25.94 -16.89 -11.64
C ALA A 22 24.41 -17.00 -11.86
N TYR A 23 23.95 -18.12 -12.43
CA TYR A 23 22.51 -18.38 -12.60
C TYR A 23 21.80 -18.52 -11.26
N GLY A 24 22.36 -19.30 -10.32
CA GLY A 24 21.79 -19.49 -8.98
C GLY A 24 21.65 -18.18 -8.21
N MET A 25 22.66 -17.30 -8.27
CA MET A 25 22.60 -15.99 -7.62
C MET A 25 21.47 -15.11 -8.18
N ARG A 26 21.31 -15.07 -9.51
CA ARG A 26 20.22 -14.32 -10.16
C ARG A 26 18.85 -14.89 -9.78
N ALA A 27 18.72 -16.21 -9.72
CA ALA A 27 17.46 -16.86 -9.33
C ALA A 27 17.05 -16.50 -7.89
N VAL A 28 17.98 -16.52 -6.94
CA VAL A 28 17.72 -16.14 -5.54
C VAL A 28 17.30 -14.67 -5.44
N LEU A 29 18.01 -13.76 -6.12
CA LEU A 29 17.64 -12.35 -6.15
C LEU A 29 16.23 -12.15 -6.71
N LYS A 30 15.90 -12.81 -7.81
CA LYS A 30 14.56 -12.69 -8.42
C LYS A 30 13.45 -13.18 -7.50
N VAL A 31 13.65 -14.31 -6.82
CA VAL A 31 12.68 -14.82 -5.84
C VAL A 31 12.53 -13.85 -4.67
N SER A 32 13.62 -13.24 -4.19
CA SER A 32 13.55 -12.25 -3.12
C SER A 32 12.76 -10.99 -3.50
N GLU A 33 12.93 -10.52 -4.75
CA GLU A 33 12.18 -9.40 -5.30
C GLU A 33 10.69 -9.73 -5.41
N MET A 34 10.35 -10.89 -5.98
CA MET A 34 8.96 -11.34 -6.10
C MET A 34 8.29 -11.49 -4.74
N ARG A 35 9.00 -11.99 -3.72
CA ARG A 35 8.46 -12.07 -2.36
C ARG A 35 8.15 -10.70 -1.77
N ARG A 36 9.05 -9.72 -1.96
CA ARG A 36 8.81 -8.34 -1.52
C ARG A 36 7.60 -7.74 -2.22
N GLU A 37 7.45 -7.99 -3.52
CA GLU A 37 6.29 -7.52 -4.28
C GLU A 37 5.00 -8.14 -3.75
N MET A 38 4.99 -9.46 -3.50
CA MET A 38 3.84 -10.14 -2.89
C MET A 38 3.48 -9.54 -1.52
N ASP A 39 4.46 -9.30 -0.65
CA ASP A 39 4.24 -8.70 0.66
C ASP A 39 3.65 -7.29 0.55
N THR A 40 4.09 -6.50 -0.44
CA THR A 40 3.50 -5.17 -0.70
C THR A 40 2.05 -5.26 -1.16
N MET A 41 1.75 -6.16 -2.10
CA MET A 41 0.38 -6.34 -2.60
C MET A 41 -0.56 -6.84 -1.51
N GLU A 42 -0.08 -7.69 -0.60
CA GLU A 42 -0.88 -8.17 0.53
C GLU A 42 -1.23 -7.04 1.51
N ARG A 43 -0.27 -6.15 1.80
CA ARG A 43 -0.51 -4.95 2.62
C ARG A 43 -1.50 -3.98 1.96
N ASP A 44 -1.38 -3.81 0.65
CA ASP A 44 -2.29 -2.97 -0.12
C ASP A 44 -3.71 -3.54 -0.09
N LEU A 45 -3.86 -4.86 -0.23
CA LEU A 45 -5.16 -5.53 -0.11
C LEU A 45 -5.79 -5.31 1.27
N VAL A 46 -5.04 -5.43 2.35
CA VAL A 46 -5.55 -5.16 3.71
C VAL A 46 -6.03 -3.71 3.81
N THR A 47 -5.22 -2.77 3.32
CA THR A 47 -5.55 -1.34 3.35
C THR A 47 -6.79 -1.01 2.53
N LEU A 48 -6.91 -1.55 1.32
CA LEU A 48 -8.06 -1.33 0.44
C LEU A 48 -9.34 -1.93 1.01
N ARG A 49 -9.27 -3.11 1.62
CA ARG A 49 -10.42 -3.71 2.31
C ARG A 49 -10.91 -2.84 3.46
N ALA A 50 -10.00 -2.37 4.31
CA ALA A 50 -10.36 -1.47 5.40
C ALA A 50 -11.03 -0.18 4.91
N ARG A 51 -10.48 0.44 3.85
CA ARG A 51 -11.10 1.62 3.21
C ARG A 51 -12.47 1.32 2.63
N THR A 52 -12.63 0.16 1.99
CA THR A 52 -13.91 -0.26 1.41
C THR A 52 -14.96 -0.46 2.50
N ASP A 53 -14.59 -1.07 3.62
CA ASP A 53 -15.49 -1.26 4.76
C ASP A 53 -15.92 0.08 5.37
N GLU A 54 -14.97 1.01 5.53
CA GLU A 54 -15.26 2.36 6.03
C GLU A 54 -16.18 3.16 5.10
N LEU A 55 -15.90 3.13 3.80
CA LEU A 55 -16.75 3.80 2.80
C LEU A 55 -18.14 3.20 2.77
N THR A 56 -18.25 1.87 2.80
CA THR A 56 -19.53 1.16 2.82
C THR A 56 -20.36 1.59 4.03
N ARG A 57 -19.76 1.62 5.23
CA ARG A 57 -20.45 2.11 6.45
C ARG A 57 -20.87 3.57 6.33
N THR A 58 -20.06 4.40 5.70
CA THR A 58 -20.38 5.81 5.49
C THR A 58 -21.55 5.98 4.54
N VAL A 59 -21.55 5.25 3.41
CA VAL A 59 -22.66 5.22 2.46
C VAL A 59 -23.94 4.75 3.15
N GLU A 60 -23.87 3.72 3.98
CA GLU A 60 -25.02 3.19 4.71
C GLU A 60 -25.63 4.24 5.66
N ARG A 61 -24.78 4.93 6.44
CA ARG A 61 -25.24 6.02 7.31
C ARG A 61 -25.82 7.18 6.51
N LEU A 62 -25.20 7.57 5.40
CA LEU A 62 -25.73 8.63 4.54
C LEU A 62 -27.08 8.28 3.91
N ARG A 63 -27.40 6.99 3.75
CA ARG A 63 -28.71 6.55 3.21
C ARG A 63 -29.77 6.41 4.29
N ASN A 64 -29.39 5.87 5.44
CA ASN A 64 -30.34 5.33 6.41
C ASN A 64 -30.30 6.04 7.78
N ASP A 65 -29.39 6.98 8.01
CA ASP A 65 -29.26 7.73 9.27
C ASP A 65 -29.45 9.25 9.05
N PRO A 66 -30.69 9.76 9.19
CA PRO A 66 -30.97 11.19 9.06
C PRO A 66 -30.21 12.07 10.05
N ALA A 67 -29.90 11.57 11.26
CA ALA A 67 -29.15 12.33 12.26
C ALA A 67 -27.68 12.49 11.83
N TYR A 68 -27.10 11.47 11.19
CA TYR A 68 -25.78 11.57 10.57
C TYR A 68 -25.73 12.61 9.45
N ILE A 69 -26.76 12.65 8.59
CA ILE A 69 -26.88 13.67 7.53
C ILE A 69 -26.99 15.07 8.14
N GLU A 70 -27.85 15.25 9.15
CA GLU A 70 -28.00 16.54 9.83
C GLU A 70 -26.70 17.01 10.47
N LYS A 71 -25.98 16.10 11.13
CA LYS A 71 -24.67 16.40 11.72
C LYS A 71 -23.72 16.92 10.65
N LEU A 72 -23.62 16.23 9.51
CA LEU A 72 -22.76 16.64 8.39
C LEU A 72 -23.18 18.00 7.82
N ALA A 73 -24.48 18.23 7.67
CA ALA A 73 -25.01 19.52 7.21
C ALA A 73 -24.65 20.67 8.16
N ARG A 74 -24.68 20.44 9.47
CA ARG A 74 -24.28 21.44 10.48
C ARG A 74 -22.77 21.69 10.49
N GLU A 75 -21.97 20.62 10.46
CA GLU A 75 -20.52 20.69 10.59
C GLU A 75 -19.82 21.17 9.30
N ASP A 76 -20.19 20.60 8.15
CA ASP A 76 -19.49 20.87 6.88
C ASP A 76 -20.10 22.06 6.13
N LEU A 77 -21.41 22.26 6.22
CA LEU A 77 -22.13 23.28 5.46
C LEU A 77 -22.62 24.45 6.34
N GLY A 78 -22.49 24.35 7.66
CA GLY A 78 -22.96 25.38 8.59
C GLY A 78 -24.48 25.57 8.58
N TYR A 79 -25.23 24.56 8.13
CA TYR A 79 -26.68 24.63 8.12
C TYR A 79 -27.27 24.59 9.53
N VAL A 80 -28.37 25.32 9.71
CA VAL A 80 -29.13 25.39 10.96
C VAL A 80 -30.60 25.21 10.64
N ARG A 81 -31.35 24.63 11.58
CA ARG A 81 -32.80 24.46 11.40
C ARG A 81 -33.52 25.78 11.55
N GLU A 82 -34.71 25.87 10.96
CA GLU A 82 -35.64 26.96 11.24
C GLU A 82 -35.93 27.02 12.76
N GLY A 83 -35.79 28.23 13.33
CA GLY A 83 -35.95 28.48 14.77
C GLY A 83 -34.66 28.39 15.60
N GLU A 84 -33.53 28.00 15.02
CA GLU A 84 -32.23 28.00 15.74
C GLU A 84 -31.51 29.36 15.62
N THR A 85 -30.80 29.77 16.68
CA THR A 85 -30.03 31.02 16.73
C THR A 85 -28.54 30.74 16.68
N VAL A 86 -27.83 31.29 15.68
CA VAL A 86 -26.37 31.16 15.56
C VAL A 86 -25.69 32.19 16.47
N LEU A 87 -24.97 31.73 17.49
CA LEU A 87 -24.13 32.57 18.34
C LEU A 87 -22.75 32.74 17.69
N LYS A 88 -22.44 33.95 17.19
CA LYS A 88 -21.10 34.31 16.72
C LYS A 88 -20.40 35.10 17.82
N PHE A 89 -19.28 34.57 18.31
CA PHE A 89 -18.43 35.30 19.25
C PHE A 89 -17.52 36.27 18.48
N PRO A 90 -17.40 37.54 18.89
CA PRO A 90 -16.44 38.45 18.29
C PRO A 90 -15.03 37.92 18.50
N SER A 91 -14.20 37.93 17.46
CA SER A 91 -12.77 37.67 17.62
C SER A 91 -12.21 38.73 18.56
N GLN A 92 -11.65 38.28 19.68
CA GLN A 92 -10.95 39.17 20.59
C GLN A 92 -9.72 39.70 19.83
N THR A 93 -9.88 40.87 19.22
CA THR A 93 -8.76 41.64 18.69
C THR A 93 -8.01 42.15 19.92
N ASN A 94 -7.03 41.36 20.35
CA ASN A 94 -6.09 41.78 21.38
C ASN A 94 -5.36 43.02 20.84
N LYS A 95 -5.52 44.15 21.53
CA LYS A 95 -4.95 45.44 21.15
C LYS A 95 -3.56 45.60 21.74
#